data_AF-A0A2N1VL00-F1
#
_entry.id   AF-A0A2N1VL00-F1
#
_cell.length_a   1.000
_cell.length_b   1.000
_cell.length_c   1.000
_cell.angle_alpha   90.00
_cell.angle_beta   90.00
_cell.angle_gamma   90.00
#
_symmetry.space_group_name_H-M   'P 1'
#
loop_
_entity.id
_entity.type
_entity.pdbx_description
1 polymer ?
#
loop_
_entity_poly.entity_id
_entity_poly.type
_entity_poly.pdbx_seq_one_letter_code
_entity_poly.pdbx_strand_id
1 'polypeptide(L)' 'MKFEDKIKRIDAISEILDEGNVSLDEMTKLYEEGLSLASDCRKYLEKAELKIIDITNKFAETEDEN' A
#
# COMPACT_ATOMS: atom_id res chain seq x y z
N MET A 1 -0.56 8.56 -7.54
CA MET A 1 0.36 8.67 -6.38
C MET A 1 1.24 7.42 -6.35
N LYS A 2 2.55 7.55 -6.12
CA LYS A 2 3.46 6.38 -6.01
C LYS A 2 3.23 5.67 -4.67
N PHE A 3 3.69 4.42 -4.53
CA PHE A 3 3.58 3.65 -3.29
C PHE A 3 4.16 4.42 -2.08
N GLU A 4 5.36 4.96 -2.24
CA GLU A 4 6.06 5.74 -1.19
C GLU A 4 5.29 7.00 -0.78
N ASP A 5 4.65 7.64 -1.74
CA ASP A 5 3.86 8.84 -1.48
C ASP A 5 2.57 8.48 -0.70
N LYS A 6 1.97 7.31 -0.97
CA LYS A 6 0.80 6.82 -0.22
C LYS A 6 1.16 6.50 1.22
N ILE A 7 2.30 5.85 1.45
CA ILE A 7 2.78 5.56 2.82
C ILE A 7 3.02 6.87 3.58
N LYS A 8 3.74 7.82 2.99
CA LYS A 8 3.96 9.15 3.61
C LYS A 8 2.65 9.86 3.95
N ARG A 9 1.63 9.73 3.09
CA ARG A 9 0.32 10.32 3.34
C ARG A 9 -0.41 9.62 4.49
N ILE A 10 -0.33 8.29 4.58
CA ILE A 10 -0.90 7.53 5.70
C ILE A 10 -0.24 7.96 7.02
N ASP A 11 1.10 8.09 7.04
CA ASP A 11 1.82 8.53 8.25
C ASP A 11 1.36 9.94 8.68
N ALA A 12 1.27 10.87 7.74
CA ALA A 12 0.76 12.22 8.02
C ALA A 12 -0.70 12.23 8.49
N ILE A 13 -1.55 11.34 7.96
CA ILE A 13 -2.93 11.18 8.43
C ILE A 13 -2.93 10.68 9.88
N SER A 14 -2.09 9.70 10.21
CA SER A 14 -1.97 9.17 11.57
C SER A 14 -1.58 10.27 12.56
N GLU A 15 -0.57 11.08 12.22
CA GLU A 15 -0.14 12.21 13.05
C GLU A 15 -1.29 13.21 13.29
N ILE A 16 -2.03 13.60 12.25
CA ILE A 16 -3.16 14.54 12.37
C ILE A 16 -4.28 13.96 13.25
N LEU A 17 -4.58 12.67 13.11
CA LEU A 17 -5.61 12.00 13.91
C LEU A 17 -5.20 11.88 15.38
N ASP A 18 -3.93 11.59 15.66
CA ASP A 18 -3.38 11.50 17.02
C ASP A 18 -3.35 12.86 17.73
N GLU A 19 -3.05 13.94 16.99
CA GLU A 19 -3.09 15.31 17.52
C GLU A 19 -4.51 15.74 17.92
N GLY A 20 -5.54 15.28 17.21
CA GLY A 20 -6.93 15.56 17.55
C GLY A 20 -7.38 17.02 17.37
N ASN A 21 -6.60 17.84 16.66
CA ASN A 21 -6.82 19.28 16.51
C ASN A 21 -7.77 19.68 15.37
N VAL A 22 -8.37 18.71 14.68
CA VAL A 22 -9.31 18.91 13.57
C VAL A 22 -10.74 18.55 13.97
N SER A 23 -11.73 19.01 13.20
CA SER A 23 -13.12 18.70 13.50
C SER A 23 -13.43 17.20 13.31
N LEU A 24 -14.48 16.70 13.96
CA LEU A 24 -14.90 15.29 13.82
C LEU A 24 -15.23 14.90 12.37
N ASP A 25 -15.80 15.84 11.59
CA ASP A 25 -16.09 15.64 10.16
C ASP A 25 -14.79 15.47 9.35
N GLU A 26 -13.77 16.29 9.64
CA GLU A 26 -12.44 16.16 9.03
C GLU A 26 -11.72 14.88 9.48
N MET A 27 -11.80 14.50 10.76
CA MET A 27 -11.24 13.23 11.24
C MET A 27 -11.82 12.04 10.48
N THR A 28 -13.14 12.06 10.23
CA THR A 28 -13.83 10.99 9.51
C THR A 28 -13.34 10.90 8.06
N LYS A 29 -13.20 12.05 7.38
CA LYS A 29 -12.66 12.12 6.01
C LYS A 29 -11.20 11.62 5.93
N LEU A 30 -10.37 12.03 6.88
CA LEU A 30 -8.96 11.59 6.96
C LEU A 30 -8.85 10.09 7.20
N TYR A 31 -9.73 9.54 8.05
CA TYR A 31 -9.79 8.10 8.29
C TYR A 31 -10.19 7.32 7.03
N GLU A 32 -11.22 7.78 6.31
CA GLU A 32 -11.64 7.18 5.04
C GLU A 32 -10.51 7.24 3.98
N GLU A 33 -9.82 8.38 3.89
CA GLU A 33 -8.66 8.54 3.02
C GLU A 33 -7.56 7.51 3.38
N GLY A 34 -7.22 7.41 4.66
CA GLY A 34 -6.21 6.46 5.16
C GLY A 34 -6.55 5.01 4.83
N LEU A 35 -7.81 4.60 5.01
CA LEU A 35 -8.27 3.26 4.65
C LEU A 35 -8.16 2.99 3.15
N SER A 36 -8.52 3.96 2.31
CA SER A 36 -8.42 3.86 0.86
C SER A 36 -6.97 3.70 0.42
N LEU A 37 -6.07 4.53 0.93
CA LEU A 37 -4.63 4.47 0.66
C LEU A 37 -4.03 3.13 1.11
N ALA A 38 -4.39 2.64 2.30
CA ALA A 38 -3.89 1.36 2.80
C ALA A 38 -4.36 0.18 1.94
N SER A 39 -5.61 0.20 1.46
CA SER A 39 -6.15 -0.79 0.53
C SER A 39 -5.37 -0.82 -0.79
N ASP A 40 -5.07 0.36 -1.32
CA ASP A 40 -4.28 0.54 -2.52
C ASP A 40 -2.85 0.02 -2.36
N CYS A 41 -2.22 0.26 -1.21
CA CYS A 41 -0.91 -0.26 -0.86
C CYS A 41 -0.90 -1.79 -0.83
N ARG A 42 -1.90 -2.41 -0.20
CA ARG A 42 -2.05 -3.88 -0.18
C ARG A 42 -2.12 -4.46 -1.60
N LYS A 43 -2.99 -3.91 -2.45
CA LYS A 43 -3.13 -4.34 -3.86
C LYS A 43 -1.83 -4.17 -4.64
N TYR A 44 -1.06 -3.13 -4.37
CA TYR A 44 0.24 -2.92 -5.00
C TYR A 44 1.23 -4.03 -4.62
N LEU A 45 1.31 -4.35 -3.33
CA LEU A 45 2.18 -5.41 -2.81
C LEU A 45 1.79 -6.79 -3.33
N GLU A 46 0.50 -7.13 -3.33
CA GLU A 46 -0.01 -8.40 -3.89
C GLU A 46 0.41 -8.57 -5.36
N LYS A 47 0.31 -7.51 -6.17
CA LYS A 47 0.74 -7.55 -7.58
C LYS A 47 2.25 -7.72 -7.71
N ALA A 48 3.03 -7.07 -6.84
CA ALA A 48 4.48 -7.21 -6.84
C ALA A 48 4.90 -8.63 -6.45
N GLU A 49 4.27 -9.21 -5.43
CA GLU A 49 4.49 -10.59 -5.00
C GLU A 49 4.17 -11.59 -6.12
N LEU A 50 2.99 -11.49 -6.74
CA LEU A 50 2.60 -12.33 -7.87
C LEU A 50 3.60 -12.26 -9.02
N LYS A 51 4.12 -11.06 -9.31
CA LYS A 51 5.14 -10.88 -10.36
C LYS A 51 6.46 -11.55 -9.98
N ILE A 52 6.88 -11.49 -8.72
CA ILE A 52 8.09 -12.17 -8.25
C ILE A 52 7.92 -13.70 -8.36
N ILE A 53 6.77 -14.23 -7.98
CA ILE A 53 6.46 -15.66 -8.09
C ILE A 53 6.50 -16.10 -9.55
N ASP A 54 5.83 -15.38 -10.46
CA ASP A 54 5.81 -15.70 -11.89
C ASP A 54 7.22 -15.70 -12.50
N ILE A 55 8.04 -14.70 -12.16
CA ILE A 55 9.45 -14.63 -12.60
C ILE A 55 10.22 -15.83 -12.05
N THR A 56 10.08 -16.15 -10.77
CA THR A 56 10.82 -17.24 -10.11
C THR A 56 10.47 -18.60 -10.72
N ASN A 57 9.19 -18.87 -10.96
CA ASN A 57 8.72 -20.12 -11.57
C ASN A 57 9.26 -20.27 -13.00
N LYS A 58 9.23 -19.20 -13.80
CA LYS A 58 9.78 -19.22 -15.17
C LYS A 58 11.26 -19.54 -15.21
N PHE A 59 12.04 -19.05 -14.24
CA PHE A 59 13.47 -19.37 -14.16
C PHE A 59 13.72 -20.82 -13.70
N ALA A 60 12.88 -21.36 -12.80
CA ALA A 60 12.99 -22.74 -12.36
C ALA A 60 12.67 -23.74 -13.49
N GLU A 61 11.65 -23.48 -14.31
CA GLU A 61 11.27 -24.35 -15.44
C GLU A 61 12.36 -24.42 -16.53
N THR A 62 13.18 -23.39 -16.68
CA THR A 62 14.29 -23.36 -17.66
C THR A 62 15.55 -24.12 -17.23
N GLU A 63 15.68 -24.53 -15.97
CA GLU A 63 16.83 -25.30 -15.48
C GLU A 63 16.67 -26.82 -15.67
N ASP A 64 15.45 -27.32 -15.88
CA ASP A 64 15.16 -28.75 -16.08
C ASP A 64 15.23 -29.21 -17.56
N GLU A 65 15.39 -28.29 -18.53
CA GLU A 65 15.43 -28.60 -19.97
C GLU A 65 16.85 -28.71 -20.59
N ASN A 66 17.93 -28.64 -19.80
CA ASN A 66 19.33 -28.79 -20.30
C ASN A 66 20.05 -30.04 -19.80
#